data_AF-A0A7S2XI53-F1
#
_entry.id   AF-A0A7S2XI53-F1
#
_cell.length_a   1.000
_cell.length_b   1.000
_cell.length_c   1.000
_cell.angle_alpha   90.00
_cell.angle_beta   90.00
_cell.angle_gamma   90.00
#
_symmetry.space_group_name_H-M   'P 1'
#
loop_
_entity.id
_entity.type
_entity.pdbx_description
1 polymer ?
#
loop_
_entity_poly.entity_id
_entity_poly.type
_entity_poly.pdbx_seq_one_letter_code
_entity_poly.pdbx_strand_id
1 'polypeptide(L)'
;FDELKARLYKRIFVKRALASCPMTIGPDIKIGLKLFSVMRPATKRTPVQLDARNNQRLTCVTEWVCATSGDKLNDYQIKTHFPYGCEKVYFTKAEMNEIKDFG
;
A
#
# COMPACT_ATOMS: atom_id res chain seq x y z
N PHE A 1 19.33 -32.06 -14.90
CA PHE A 1 18.19 -31.82 -13.97
C PHE A 1 17.93 -30.32 -13.79
N ASP A 2 18.97 -29.49 -13.65
CA ASP A 2 18.81 -28.05 -13.41
C ASP A 2 18.24 -27.27 -14.59
N GLU A 3 18.58 -27.65 -15.82
CA GLU A 3 17.98 -27.05 -17.02
C GLU A 3 16.45 -27.26 -17.08
N LEU A 4 16.00 -28.46 -16.69
CA LEU A 4 14.58 -28.79 -16.63
C LEU A 4 13.86 -27.95 -15.55
N LYS A 5 14.48 -27.76 -14.38
CA LYS A 5 13.96 -26.87 -13.32
C LYS A 5 13.85 -25.43 -13.79
N ALA A 6 14.86 -24.90 -14.48
CA ALA A 6 14.86 -23.55 -15.00
C ALA A 6 13.72 -23.33 -16.01
N ARG A 7 13.50 -24.29 -16.92
CA ARG A 7 12.38 -24.27 -17.87
C ARG A 7 11.01 -24.32 -17.18
N LEU A 8 10.89 -25.15 -16.14
CA LEU A 8 9.67 -25.25 -15.34
C LEU A 8 9.36 -23.92 -14.61
N TYR A 9 10.35 -23.32 -13.95
CA TYR A 9 10.16 -22.07 -13.22
C TYR A 9 9.75 -20.91 -14.13
N LYS A 10 10.31 -20.82 -15.35
CA LYS A 10 9.88 -19.83 -16.35
C LYS A 10 8.41 -19.99 -16.76
N ARG A 11 7.87 -21.21 -16.72
CA ARG A 11 6.46 -21.50 -17.03
C ARG A 11 5.53 -21.22 -15.84
N ILE A 12 5.95 -21.54 -14.62
CA ILE A 12 5.15 -21.33 -13.40
C ILE A 12 4.98 -19.83 -13.11
N PHE A 13 6.05 -19.05 -13.25
CA PHE A 13 6.05 -17.63 -12.91
C PHE A 13 5.84 -16.75 -14.15
N VAL A 14 4.58 -16.46 -14.45
CA VAL A 14 4.20 -15.49 -15.49
C VAL A 14 4.60 -14.07 -15.06
N LYS A 15 5.09 -13.25 -16.01
CA LYS A 15 5.43 -11.84 -15.76
C LYS A 15 4.20 -11.09 -15.23
N ARG A 16 4.35 -10.41 -14.08
CA ARG A 16 3.33 -9.54 -13.49
C ARG A 16 3.95 -8.15 -13.29
N ALA A 17 3.37 -7.14 -13.92
CA ALA A 17 3.82 -5.77 -13.76
C ALA A 17 3.49 -5.28 -12.34
N LEU A 18 4.43 -4.58 -11.71
CA LEU A 18 4.24 -3.95 -10.40
C LEU A 18 3.45 -2.65 -10.55
N ALA A 19 3.82 -1.84 -11.53
CA ALA A 19 3.18 -0.58 -11.84
C ALA A 19 3.33 -0.25 -13.33
N SER A 20 2.46 0.60 -13.84
CA SER A 20 2.57 1.19 -15.18
C SER A 20 2.73 2.69 -15.02
N CYS A 21 3.78 3.27 -15.60
CA CYS A 21 4.08 4.70 -15.49
C CYS A 21 4.42 5.26 -16.88
N PRO A 22 3.86 6.41 -17.29
CA PRO A 22 4.31 7.10 -18.48
C PRO A 22 5.66 7.78 -18.22
N MET A 23 6.68 7.44 -19.01
CA MET A 23 7.96 8.16 -19.03
C MET A 23 7.90 9.23 -20.12
N THR A 24 8.08 10.48 -19.73
CA THR A 24 8.20 11.63 -20.64
C THR A 24 9.67 11.94 -20.87
N ILE A 25 10.17 11.79 -22.10
CA ILE A 25 11.55 12.14 -22.47
C ILE A 25 11.63 13.63 -22.87
N GLY A 26 10.51 14.20 -23.31
CA GLY A 26 10.32 15.62 -23.65
C GLY A 26 8.82 16.00 -23.65
N PRO A 27 8.44 17.21 -24.10
CA PRO A 27 7.05 17.68 -24.01
C PRO A 27 6.05 16.82 -24.82
N ASP A 28 6.47 16.31 -25.98
CA ASP A 28 5.57 15.58 -26.89
C ASP A 28 5.76 14.06 -26.90
N ILE A 29 6.87 13.54 -26.37
CA ILE A 29 7.17 12.11 -26.42
C ILE A 29 6.91 11.46 -25.07
N LYS A 30 5.84 10.67 -25.01
CA LYS A 30 5.43 9.88 -23.85
C LYS A 30 5.49 8.39 -24.18
N ILE A 31 6.22 7.62 -23.37
CA ILE A 31 6.36 6.18 -23.51
C ILE A 31 5.68 5.50 -22.31
N GLY A 32 4.78 4.56 -22.56
CA GLY A 32 4.20 3.75 -21.49
C GLY A 32 5.18 2.69 -21.01
N LEU A 33 5.69 2.81 -19.78
CA LEU A 33 6.56 1.82 -19.16
C LEU A 33 5.76 0.91 -18.23
N LYS A 34 6.08 -0.39 -18.27
CA LYS A 34 5.66 -1.36 -17.26
C LYS A 34 6.86 -1.71 -16.39
N LEU A 35 6.76 -1.41 -15.11
CA LEU A 35 7.78 -1.69 -14.12
C LEU A 35 7.63 -3.14 -13.65
N PHE A 36 8.70 -3.91 -13.74
CA PHE A 36 8.76 -5.29 -13.23
C PHE A 36 9.77 -5.38 -12.10
N SER A 37 9.41 -6.10 -11.05
CA SER A 37 10.29 -6.39 -9.91
C SER A 37 10.85 -7.80 -10.11
N VAL A 38 12.09 -7.88 -10.61
CA VAL A 38 12.77 -9.16 -10.93
C VAL A 38 13.16 -9.90 -9.66
N MET A 39 13.53 -9.16 -8.61
CA MET A 39 13.86 -9.70 -7.30
C MET A 39 12.99 -9.04 -6.24
N ARG A 40 12.52 -9.85 -5.29
CA ARG A 40 11.82 -9.40 -4.07
C ARG A 40 12.37 -10.16 -2.87
N PRO A 41 12.46 -9.50 -1.70
CA PRO A 41 12.82 -10.20 -0.48
C PRO A 41 11.75 -11.25 -0.14
N ALA A 42 12.18 -12.48 0.13
CA ALA A 42 11.30 -13.54 0.58
C ALA A 42 11.04 -13.39 2.08
N THR A 43 9.93 -12.75 2.44
CA THR A 43 9.54 -12.56 3.84
C THR A 43 8.61 -13.68 4.32
N LYS A 44 8.66 -13.98 5.63
CA LYS A 44 7.69 -14.88 6.26
C LYS A 44 6.28 -14.28 6.10
N ARG A 45 5.31 -15.12 5.73
CA ARG A 45 3.91 -14.69 5.60
C ARG A 45 3.40 -14.14 6.93
N THR A 46 2.58 -13.09 6.84
CA THR A 46 1.88 -12.54 8.01
C THR A 46 0.93 -13.59 8.59
N PRO A 47 0.79 -13.65 9.93
CA PRO A 47 -0.17 -14.57 10.56
C PRO A 47 -1.59 -14.22 10.14
N VAL A 48 -2.42 -15.25 9.98
CA VAL A 48 -3.84 -15.11 9.63
C VAL A 48 -4.66 -15.37 10.90
N GLN A 49 -5.61 -14.47 11.19
CA GLN A 49 -6.53 -14.64 12.30
C GLN A 49 -7.58 -15.70 11.94
N LEU A 50 -7.77 -16.68 12.82
CA LEU A 50 -8.71 -17.79 12.65
C LEU A 50 -9.67 -17.83 13.83
N ASP A 51 -10.93 -18.16 13.57
CA ASP A 51 -11.89 -18.45 14.62
C ASP A 51 -11.56 -19.81 15.26
N ALA A 52 -11.45 -19.83 16.59
CA ALA A 52 -11.03 -20.98 17.38
C ALA A 52 -11.98 -22.19 17.25
N ARG A 53 -13.25 -21.96 16.88
CA ARG A 53 -14.26 -23.04 16.82
C ARG A 53 -14.30 -23.76 15.48
N ASN A 54 -14.15 -23.03 14.38
CA ASN A 54 -14.34 -23.54 13.02
C ASN A 54 -13.10 -23.43 12.13
N ASN A 55 -12.00 -22.85 12.65
CA ASN A 55 -10.76 -22.56 11.93
C ASN A 55 -10.96 -21.76 10.63
N GLN A 56 -12.04 -20.98 10.53
CA GLN A 56 -12.29 -20.11 9.40
C GLN A 56 -11.55 -18.78 9.57
N ARG A 57 -11.25 -18.13 8.44
CA ARG A 57 -10.55 -16.84 8.45
C ARG A 57 -11.46 -15.74 8.99
N LEU A 58 -10.94 -14.99 9.95
CA LEU A 58 -11.61 -13.81 10.49
C LEU A 58 -11.39 -12.59 9.58
N THR A 59 -12.46 -11.85 9.33
CA THR A 59 -12.41 -10.54 8.66
C THR A 59 -12.24 -9.48 9.74
N CYS A 60 -11.08 -8.81 9.77
CA CYS A 60 -10.84 -7.72 10.70
C CYS A 60 -11.34 -6.39 10.09
N VAL A 61 -12.21 -5.69 10.81
CA VAL A 61 -12.67 -4.33 10.48
C VAL A 61 -12.20 -3.39 11.58
N THR A 62 -11.56 -2.28 11.20
CA THR A 62 -11.07 -1.26 12.13
C THR A 62 -11.92 0.00 11.98
N GLU A 63 -12.52 0.45 13.08
CA GLU A 63 -13.33 1.68 13.14
C GLU A 63 -12.78 2.62 14.21
N TRP A 64 -12.89 3.93 13.98
CA TRP A 64 -12.48 4.96 14.92
C TRP A 64 -13.68 5.50 15.69
N VAL A 65 -13.55 5.62 17.01
CA VAL A 65 -14.64 6.05 17.89
C VAL A 65 -14.18 7.21 18.77
N CYS A 66 -15.04 8.22 18.93
CA CYS A 66 -14.81 9.34 19.82
C CYS A 66 -14.87 8.88 21.28
N ALA A 67 -13.81 9.13 22.05
CA ALA A 67 -13.73 8.68 23.44
C ALA A 67 -14.85 9.25 24.34
N THR A 68 -15.30 10.47 24.05
CA THR A 68 -16.30 11.16 24.89
C THR A 68 -17.74 10.84 24.47
N SER A 69 -18.03 10.84 23.16
CA SER A 69 -19.40 10.69 22.67
C SER A 69 -19.74 9.26 22.24
N GLY A 70 -18.74 8.40 22.04
CA GLY A 70 -18.96 7.04 21.52
C GLY A 70 -19.35 7.01 20.04
N ASP A 71 -19.40 8.16 19.37
CA ASP A 71 -19.76 8.25 17.95
C ASP A 71 -18.62 7.76 17.07
N LYS A 72 -18.99 7.15 15.95
CA LYS A 72 -18.04 6.77 14.89
C LYS A 72 -17.49 8.02 14.22
N LEU A 73 -16.17 8.10 14.11
CA LEU A 73 -15.48 9.18 13.43
C LEU A 73 -15.33 8.85 11.95
N ASN A 74 -15.74 9.79 11.11
CA ASN A 74 -15.47 9.76 9.68
C ASN A 74 -14.09 10.37 9.38
N ASP A 75 -13.50 10.01 8.24
CA ASP A 75 -12.17 10.49 7.81
C ASP A 75 -11.99 12.01 7.85
N TYR A 76 -13.05 12.79 7.58
CA TYR A 76 -13.01 14.26 7.59
C TYR A 76 -12.94 14.87 9.00
N GLN A 77 -13.34 14.12 10.02
CA GLN A 77 -13.34 14.58 11.41
C GLN A 77 -11.97 14.36 12.09
N ILE A 78 -11.08 13.58 11.46
CA ILE A 78 -9.76 13.24 11.98
C ILE A 78 -8.72 14.15 11.30
N LYS A 79 -8.05 15.00 12.09
CA LYS A 79 -6.94 15.84 11.62
C LYS A 79 -5.61 15.27 12.09
N THR A 80 -4.62 15.28 11.20
CA THR A 80 -3.23 14.95 11.57
C THR A 80 -2.60 16.21 12.15
N HIS A 81 -1.78 16.09 13.19
CA HIS A 81 -1.02 17.22 13.70
C HIS A 81 0.45 16.88 13.78
N PHE A 82 1.30 17.89 13.56
CA PHE A 82 2.73 17.80 13.79
C PHE A 82 3.14 18.86 14.82
N PRO A 83 3.83 18.47 15.90
CA PRO A 83 4.32 19.43 16.88
C PRO A 83 5.54 20.18 16.31
N TYR A 84 5.46 21.51 16.26
CA TYR A 84 6.57 22.39 15.92
C TYR A 84 6.81 23.35 17.08
N GLY A 85 7.88 23.12 17.84
CA GLY A 85 8.14 23.84 19.09
C GLY A 85 7.04 23.57 20.13
N CYS A 86 6.42 24.65 20.63
CA CYS A 86 5.31 24.57 21.60
C CYS A 86 3.91 24.58 20.93
N GLU A 87 3.84 24.71 19.61
CA GLU A 87 2.57 24.80 18.89
C GLU A 87 2.27 23.53 18.09
N LYS A 88 0.98 23.20 18.00
CA LYS A 88 0.48 22.08 17.20
C LYS A 88 -0.04 22.63 15.88
N VAL A 89 0.63 22.28 14.79
CA VAL A 89 0.17 22.60 13.44
C VAL A 89 -0.69 21.44 12.96
N TYR A 90 -1.92 21.73 12.55
CA TYR A 90 -2.87 20.75 12.05
C TYR A 90 -2.85 20.72 10.53
N PHE A 91 -2.80 19.51 9.97
CA PHE A 91 -2.89 19.23 8.55
C PHE A 91 -4.08 18.31 8.28
N THR A 92 -4.79 18.63 7.20
CA THR A 92 -5.81 17.76 6.62
C THR A 92 -5.15 16.60 5.86
N LYS A 93 -5.90 15.52 5.64
CA LYS A 93 -5.44 14.37 4.86
C LYS A 93 -5.14 14.74 3.41
N ALA A 94 -5.85 15.73 2.86
CA ALA A 94 -5.63 16.24 1.50
C ALA A 94 -4.27 16.97 1.41
N GLU A 95 -4.01 17.92 2.31
CA GLU A 95 -2.73 18.65 2.37
C GLU A 95 -1.53 17.69 2.52
N MET A 96 -1.68 16.65 3.36
CA MET A 96 -0.62 15.64 3.53
C MET A 96 -0.33 14.82 2.27
N ASN A 97 -1.30 14.67 1.38
CA ASN A 97 -1.11 14.00 0.09
C ASN A 97 -0.50 14.97 -0.93
N GLU A 98 -0.96 16.22 -0.97
CA GLU A 98 -0.44 17.26 -1.86
C GLU A 98 1.05 17.56 -1.59
N ILE A 99 1.48 17.56 -0.33
CA ILE A 99 2.90 17.74 0.03
C ILE A 99 3.81 16.65 -0.60
N LYS A 100 3.25 15.47 -0.89
CA LYS A 100 4.00 14.35 -1.47
C LYS A 100 3.88 14.27 -2.99
N ASP A 101 3.09 15.14 -3.60
CA ASP A 101 2.90 15.17 -5.04
C ASP A 101 3.98 16.05 -5.67
N PHE A 102 4.87 15.42 -6.44
CA PHE A 102 5.99 16.11 -7.10
C PHE A 102 5.87 16.07 -8.63
N GLY A 103 4.73 15.62 -9.17
CA GLY A 103 4.53 15.40 -10.61
C GLY A 103 4.92 14.01 -11.09
#